data_AF-W0RT45-F1
#
_entry.id   AF-W0RT45-F1
#
_cell.length_a   1.000
_cell.length_b   1.000
_cell.length_c   1.000
_cell.angle_alpha   90.00
_cell.angle_beta   90.00
_cell.angle_gamma   90.00
#
_symmetry.space_group_name_H-M   'P 1'
#
loop_
_entity.id
_entity.type
_entity.pdbx_description
1 polymer ?
#
loop_
_entity_poly.entity_id
_entity_poly.type
_entity_poly.pdbx_seq_one_letter_code
_entity_poly.pdbx_strand_id
1 'polypeptide(L)'
;MVPYDTLGGADRAMALALGRDGAGANRAIARLAHELSLRVDTSFAVTPAWREQLRRELAREHVTVDSVQWAAASTWVNQLLEQRVATFAFGPGEARRRALAYDRQYQVADSLLRAATTARDLVFRVGATAATKGGA
;
A
#
# COMPACT_ATOMS: atom_id res chain seq x y z
N MET A 1 15.68 17.34 5.09
CA MET A 1 14.75 16.43 5.79
C MET A 1 13.62 16.10 4.82
N VAL A 2 13.58 14.88 4.28
CA VAL A 2 12.52 14.47 3.32
C VAL A 2 11.27 14.16 4.14
N PRO A 3 10.13 14.85 3.91
CA PRO A 3 8.90 14.56 4.63
C PRO A 3 8.46 13.13 4.32
N TYR A 4 8.19 12.36 5.37
CA TYR A 4 7.41 11.12 5.30
C TYR A 4 6.16 11.36 4.43
N ASP A 5 5.73 10.52 3.48
CA ASP A 5 5.75 9.05 3.39
C ASP A 5 5.31 8.33 4.67
N THR A 6 4.48 9.03 5.45
CA THR A 6 3.65 8.49 6.51
C THR A 6 2.25 8.56 5.96
N LEU A 7 1.47 7.51 6.22
CA LEU A 7 0.01 7.53 6.17
C LEU A 7 -0.51 8.96 6.42
N GLY A 8 -1.26 9.51 5.46
CA GLY A 8 -1.90 10.82 5.66
C GLY A 8 -2.76 10.80 6.92
N GLY A 9 -3.20 11.96 7.42
CA GLY A 9 -3.95 12.03 8.69
C GLY A 9 -5.12 11.02 8.77
N ALA A 10 -5.84 10.83 7.66
CA ALA A 10 -6.92 9.85 7.54
C ALA A 10 -6.42 8.40 7.54
N ASP A 11 -5.39 8.07 6.76
CA ASP A 11 -4.82 6.73 6.69
C ASP A 11 -4.24 6.30 8.05
N ARG A 12 -3.56 7.22 8.75
CA ARG A 12 -2.99 6.97 10.08
C ARG A 12 -4.08 6.72 11.09
N ALA A 13 -5.14 7.54 11.07
CA ALA A 13 -6.30 7.35 11.94
C ALA A 13 -6.95 5.99 11.70
N MET A 14 -7.10 5.57 10.44
CA MET A 14 -7.65 4.26 10.09
C MET A 14 -6.76 3.11 10.56
N ALA A 15 -5.45 3.19 10.34
CA ALA A 15 -4.51 2.19 10.82
C ALA A 15 -4.57 2.03 12.35
N LEU A 16 -4.66 3.14 13.07
CA LEU A 16 -4.85 3.13 14.53
C LEU A 16 -6.21 2.54 14.93
N ALA A 17 -7.28 2.88 14.21
CA ALA A 17 -8.62 2.36 14.48
C ALA A 17 -8.67 0.83 14.32
N LEU A 18 -8.13 0.30 13.22
CA LEU A 18 -8.01 -1.15 13.01
C LEU A 18 -7.05 -1.81 14.01
N GLY A 19 -6.03 -1.10 14.47
CA GLY A 19 -5.08 -1.58 15.47
C GLY A 19 -5.67 -1.78 16.87
N ARG A 20 -6.75 -1.07 17.22
CA ARG A 20 -7.43 -1.22 18.53
C ARG A 20 -8.00 -2.62 18.74
N ASP A 21 -8.55 -3.22 17.68
CA ASP A 21 -8.91 -4.64 17.63
C ASP A 21 -8.19 -5.30 16.45
N GLY A 22 -6.87 -5.39 16.58
CA GLY A 22 -6.02 -5.95 15.53
C GLY A 22 -6.33 -7.42 15.22
N ALA A 23 -6.85 -8.20 16.18
CA ALA A 23 -7.18 -9.60 15.96
C ALA A 23 -8.44 -9.75 15.10
N GLY A 24 -9.52 -9.02 15.43
CA GLY A 24 -10.74 -8.98 14.61
C GLY A 24 -10.46 -8.43 13.21
N ALA A 25 -9.71 -7.34 13.13
CA ALA A 25 -9.35 -6.74 11.85
C ALA A 25 -8.55 -7.71 10.97
N ASN A 26 -7.54 -8.39 11.52
CA ASN A 26 -6.76 -9.37 10.76
C ASN A 26 -7.60 -10.56 10.29
N ARG A 27 -8.55 -11.07 11.10
CA ARG A 27 -9.43 -12.15 10.68
C ARG A 27 -10.35 -11.72 9.53
N ALA A 28 -10.97 -10.54 9.63
CA ALA A 28 -11.80 -9.98 8.56
C ALA A 28 -11.02 -9.80 7.25
N ILE A 29 -9.83 -9.19 7.32
CA ILE A 29 -8.96 -8.98 6.16
C ILE A 29 -8.51 -10.31 5.57
N ALA A 30 -8.08 -11.26 6.40
CA ALA A 30 -7.59 -12.56 5.95
C ALA A 30 -8.69 -13.39 5.29
N ARG A 31 -9.90 -13.43 5.87
CA ARG A 31 -11.06 -14.13 5.32
C ARG A 31 -11.39 -13.62 3.92
N LEU A 32 -11.61 -12.32 3.79
CA LEU A 32 -11.94 -11.71 2.51
C LEU A 32 -10.81 -11.89 1.48
N ALA A 33 -9.57 -11.67 1.89
CA ALA A 33 -8.43 -11.79 0.98
C ALA A 33 -8.25 -13.23 0.48
N HIS A 34 -8.47 -14.23 1.34
CA HIS A 34 -8.45 -15.63 0.93
C HIS A 34 -9.57 -15.95 -0.07
N GLU A 35 -10.82 -15.55 0.21
CA GLU A 35 -11.94 -15.72 -0.74
C GLU A 35 -11.67 -15.07 -2.10
N LEU A 36 -11.07 -13.88 -2.10
CA LEU A 36 -10.69 -13.16 -3.32
C LEU A 36 -9.56 -13.87 -4.07
N SER A 37 -8.57 -14.40 -3.34
CA SER A 37 -7.39 -15.05 -3.93
C SER A 37 -7.74 -16.23 -4.85
N LEU A 38 -8.86 -16.91 -4.60
CA LEU A 38 -9.32 -18.06 -5.38
C LEU A 38 -9.86 -17.71 -6.77
N ARG A 39 -10.09 -16.42 -7.07
CA ARG A 39 -10.78 -15.96 -8.29
C ARG A 39 -10.07 -14.85 -9.04
N VAL A 40 -8.87 -14.46 -8.61
CA VAL A 40 -8.10 -13.37 -9.22
C VAL A 40 -6.93 -13.89 -10.04
N ASP A 41 -6.60 -13.18 -11.11
CA ASP A 41 -5.32 -13.30 -11.79
C ASP A 41 -4.34 -12.20 -11.33
N THR A 42 -3.10 -12.21 -11.83
CA THR A 42 -2.03 -11.29 -11.41
C THR A 42 -2.33 -9.81 -11.73
N SER A 43 -3.25 -9.52 -12.64
CA SER A 43 -3.64 -8.17 -13.08
C SER A 43 -4.78 -7.55 -12.26
N PHE A 44 -5.24 -8.24 -11.20
CA PHE A 44 -6.36 -7.76 -10.39
C PHE A 44 -6.12 -6.37 -9.79
N ALA A 45 -7.23 -5.66 -9.55
CA ALA A 45 -7.24 -4.39 -8.83
C ALA A 45 -8.34 -4.40 -7.76
N VAL A 46 -8.09 -3.75 -6.62
CA VAL A 46 -9.08 -3.64 -5.55
C VAL A 46 -10.19 -2.67 -5.97
N THR A 47 -11.42 -3.18 -5.98
CA THR A 47 -12.61 -2.41 -6.36
C THR A 47 -13.29 -1.75 -5.15
N PRO A 48 -14.11 -0.70 -5.36
CA PRO A 48 -14.96 -0.16 -4.30
C PRO A 48 -15.88 -1.21 -3.65
N ALA A 49 -16.35 -2.18 -4.42
CA ALA A 49 -17.19 -3.27 -3.93
C ALA A 49 -16.44 -4.18 -2.93
N TRP A 50 -15.16 -4.44 -3.16
CA TRP A 50 -14.34 -5.23 -2.23
C TRP A 50 -14.06 -4.46 -0.94
N ARG A 51 -13.83 -3.15 -1.01
CA ARG A 51 -13.73 -2.32 0.20
C ARG A 51 -15.03 -2.38 1.01
N GLU A 52 -16.17 -2.25 0.36
CA GLU A 52 -17.45 -2.32 1.06
C GLU A 52 -17.72 -3.72 1.64
N GLN A 53 -17.27 -4.79 0.96
CA GLN A 53 -17.27 -6.13 1.52
C GLN A 53 -16.35 -6.23 2.76
N LEU A 54 -15.16 -5.64 2.72
CA LEU A 54 -14.26 -5.60 3.87
C LEU A 54 -14.88 -4.87 5.06
N ARG A 55 -15.57 -3.75 4.81
CA ARG A 55 -16.28 -3.01 5.85
C ARG A 55 -17.34 -3.87 6.54
N ARG A 56 -18.05 -4.72 5.76
CA ARG A 56 -19.00 -5.70 6.31
C ARG A 56 -18.32 -6.80 7.11
N GLU A 57 -17.19 -7.33 6.65
CA GLU A 57 -16.41 -8.33 7.40
C GLU A 57 -15.88 -7.76 8.72
N LEU A 58 -15.40 -6.52 8.73
CA LEU A 58 -14.98 -5.83 9.95
C LEU A 58 -16.14 -5.71 10.95
N ALA A 59 -17.32 -5.32 10.48
CA ALA A 59 -18.51 -5.24 11.32
C ALA A 59 -18.94 -6.61 11.89
N ARG A 60 -18.77 -7.71 11.13
CA ARG A 60 -19.02 -9.09 11.61
C ARG A 60 -18.07 -9.49 12.73
N GLU A 61 -16.85 -8.98 12.71
CA GLU A 61 -15.85 -9.16 13.77
C GLU A 61 -15.97 -8.09 14.88
N HIS A 62 -17.06 -7.33 14.92
CA HIS A 62 -17.30 -6.23 15.86
C HIS A 62 -16.29 -5.07 15.81
N VAL A 63 -15.50 -4.97 14.72
CA VAL A 63 -14.59 -3.86 14.48
C VAL A 63 -15.35 -2.69 13.87
N THR A 64 -15.57 -1.64 14.66
CA THR A 64 -16.29 -0.44 14.23
C THR A 64 -15.34 0.56 13.58
N VAL A 65 -15.70 1.02 12.38
CA VAL A 65 -14.97 2.05 11.62
C VAL A 65 -15.92 3.16 11.22
N ASP A 66 -15.49 4.41 11.44
CA ASP A 66 -16.26 5.59 11.02
C ASP A 66 -16.33 5.67 9.48
N SER A 67 -17.51 6.01 8.95
CA SER A 67 -17.76 6.04 7.51
C SER A 67 -16.97 7.13 6.77
N VAL A 68 -16.76 8.29 7.40
CA VAL A 68 -16.00 9.39 6.82
C VAL A 68 -14.52 9.03 6.79
N GLN A 69 -14.01 8.48 7.89
CA GLN A 69 -12.63 7.95 7.95
C GLN A 69 -12.41 6.81 6.95
N TRP A 70 -13.39 5.91 6.79
CA TRP A 70 -13.34 4.80 5.83
C TRP A 70 -13.22 5.28 4.39
N ALA A 71 -14.00 6.28 4.00
CA ALA A 71 -13.93 6.89 2.68
C ALA A 71 -12.59 7.63 2.48
N ALA A 72 -12.16 8.40 3.48
CA ALA A 72 -10.93 9.18 3.41
C ALA A 72 -9.66 8.32 3.33
N ALA A 73 -9.64 7.15 3.97
CA ALA A 73 -8.51 6.21 3.95
C ALA A 73 -8.58 5.17 2.79
N SER A 74 -9.41 5.42 1.77
CA SER A 74 -9.71 4.42 0.73
C SER A 74 -8.47 3.92 -0.03
N THR A 75 -7.50 4.79 -0.30
CA THR A 75 -6.23 4.42 -0.95
C THR A 75 -5.43 3.45 -0.09
N TRP A 76 -5.29 3.75 1.20
CA TRP A 76 -4.57 2.87 2.11
C TRP A 76 -5.28 1.53 2.31
N VAL A 77 -6.61 1.54 2.45
CA VAL A 77 -7.41 0.30 2.55
C VAL A 77 -7.26 -0.55 1.28
N ASN A 78 -7.21 0.07 0.10
CA ASN A 78 -6.94 -0.64 -1.15
C ASN A 78 -5.58 -1.33 -1.12
N GLN A 79 -4.51 -0.61 -0.75
CA GLN A 79 -3.16 -1.17 -0.69
C GLN A 79 -3.07 -2.31 0.32
N LEU A 80 -3.69 -2.14 1.50
CA LEU A 80 -3.75 -3.18 2.53
C LEU A 80 -4.42 -4.46 2.02
N LEU A 81 -5.59 -4.34 1.38
CA LEU A 81 -6.32 -5.48 0.85
C LEU A 81 -5.59 -6.10 -0.35
N GLU A 82 -5.05 -5.27 -1.25
CA GLU A 82 -4.27 -5.71 -2.40
C GLU A 82 -3.07 -6.55 -1.96
N GLN A 83 -2.30 -6.07 -0.99
CA GLN A 83 -1.15 -6.79 -0.44
C GLN A 83 -1.55 -8.15 0.13
N ARG A 84 -2.67 -8.21 0.85
CA ARG A 84 -3.12 -9.48 1.43
C ARG A 84 -3.62 -10.44 0.35
N VAL A 85 -4.40 -9.98 -0.63
CA VAL A 85 -4.88 -10.80 -1.74
C VAL A 85 -3.71 -11.34 -2.55
N ALA A 86 -2.76 -10.49 -2.93
CA ALA A 86 -1.57 -10.89 -3.66
C ALA A 86 -0.73 -11.92 -2.89
N THR A 87 -0.60 -11.75 -1.57
CA THR A 87 0.12 -12.70 -0.71
C THR A 87 -0.55 -14.08 -0.72
N PHE A 88 -1.87 -14.14 -0.64
CA PHE A 88 -2.60 -15.42 -0.69
C PHE A 88 -2.60 -16.06 -2.09
N ALA A 89 -2.80 -15.26 -3.14
CA ALA A 89 -2.97 -15.78 -4.51
C ALA A 89 -1.64 -16.18 -5.17
N PHE A 90 -0.59 -15.38 -4.97
CA PHE A 90 0.66 -15.46 -5.74
C PHE A 90 1.92 -15.51 -4.86
N GLY A 91 1.75 -15.45 -3.55
CA GLY A 91 2.85 -15.48 -2.59
C GLY A 91 3.54 -14.13 -2.36
N PRO A 92 4.52 -14.10 -1.43
CA PRO A 92 5.14 -12.86 -0.95
C PRO A 92 5.99 -12.14 -2.01
N GLY A 93 6.48 -12.86 -3.03
CA GLY A 93 7.27 -12.26 -4.11
C GLY A 93 6.45 -11.32 -4.98
N GLU A 94 5.27 -11.75 -5.43
CA GLU A 94 4.36 -10.91 -6.19
C GLU A 94 3.76 -9.79 -5.33
N ALA A 95 3.38 -10.09 -4.09
CA ALA A 95 2.93 -9.04 -3.16
C ALA A 95 3.97 -7.92 -3.03
N ARG A 96 5.25 -8.28 -2.88
CA ARG A 96 6.35 -7.31 -2.85
C ARG A 96 6.49 -6.56 -4.17
N ARG A 97 6.44 -7.21 -5.33
CA ARG A 97 6.50 -6.52 -6.64
C ARG A 97 5.40 -5.47 -6.77
N ARG A 98 4.18 -5.78 -6.34
CA ARG A 98 3.06 -4.83 -6.32
C ARG A 98 3.26 -3.71 -5.30
N ALA A 99 3.86 -3.99 -4.14
CA ALA A 99 4.18 -2.97 -3.14
C ALA A 99 5.16 -1.92 -3.68
N LEU A 100 6.15 -2.35 -4.47
CA LEU A 100 7.16 -1.47 -5.07
C LEU A 100 6.54 -0.44 -6.04
N ALA A 101 5.38 -0.73 -6.62
CA ALA A 101 4.63 0.23 -7.44
C ALA A 101 4.13 1.43 -6.63
N TYR A 102 4.09 1.35 -5.30
CA TYR A 102 3.70 2.44 -4.41
C TYR A 102 4.90 3.05 -3.66
N ASP A 103 6.09 2.46 -3.78
CA ASP A 103 7.30 2.95 -3.13
C ASP A 103 7.97 4.03 -3.98
N ARG A 104 7.84 5.29 -3.56
CA ARG A 104 8.42 6.43 -4.28
C ARG A 104 9.93 6.36 -4.33
N GLN A 105 10.60 5.86 -3.29
CA GLN A 105 12.05 5.75 -3.28
C GLN A 105 12.51 4.71 -4.29
N TYR A 106 11.81 3.57 -4.36
CA TYR A 106 12.04 2.56 -5.38
C TYR A 106 11.77 3.09 -6.78
N GLN A 107 10.66 3.78 -7.02
CA GLN A 107 10.35 4.38 -8.33
C GLN A 107 11.42 5.37 -8.77
N VAL A 108 11.89 6.24 -7.86
CA VAL A 108 12.98 7.18 -8.14
C VAL A 108 14.27 6.42 -8.45
N ALA A 109 14.63 5.43 -7.64
CA ALA A 109 15.81 4.61 -7.86
C ALA A 109 15.76 3.86 -9.20
N ASP A 110 14.64 3.21 -9.52
CA ASP A 110 14.42 2.52 -10.80
C ASP A 110 14.50 3.50 -11.98
N SER A 111 13.92 4.71 -11.85
CA SER A 111 14.02 5.74 -12.89
C SER A 111 15.46 6.20 -13.14
N LEU A 112 16.24 6.39 -12.07
CA LEU A 112 17.65 6.78 -12.17
C LEU A 112 18.51 5.67 -12.78
N LEU A 113 18.26 4.42 -12.38
CA LEU A 113 18.94 3.25 -12.92
C LEU A 113 18.66 3.08 -14.42
N ARG A 114 17.41 3.23 -14.86
CA ARG A 114 17.04 3.16 -16.28
C ARG A 114 17.62 4.29 -17.12
N ALA A 115 17.77 5.47 -16.53
CA ALA A 115 18.30 6.65 -17.22
C ALA A 115 19.84 6.66 -17.31
N ALA A 116 20.52 5.90 -16.46
CA ALA A 116 21.97 5.83 -16.42
C ALA A 116 22.51 4.86 -17.47
N THR A 117 23.45 5.33 -18.29
CA THR A 117 24.17 4.46 -19.25
C THR A 117 25.38 3.78 -18.62
N THR A 118 25.89 4.29 -17.50
CA THR A 118 27.00 3.72 -16.73
C THR A 118 26.83 3.97 -15.23
N ALA A 119 27.51 3.17 -14.40
CA ALA A 119 27.53 3.39 -12.94
C ALA A 119 28.06 4.79 -12.54
N ARG A 120 29.00 5.34 -13.32
CA ARG A 120 29.54 6.70 -13.11
C ARG A 120 28.47 7.77 -13.37
N ASP A 121 27.74 7.65 -14.46
CA ASP A 121 26.63 8.55 -14.83
C ASP A 121 25.55 8.59 -13.74
N LEU A 122 25.21 7.42 -13.17
CA LEU A 122 24.26 7.31 -12.05
C LEU A 122 24.68 8.18 -10.85
N VAL A 123 25.94 8.05 -10.40
CA VAL A 123 26.46 8.78 -9.23
C VAL A 123 26.44 10.30 -9.45
N PHE A 124 26.81 10.76 -10.64
CA PHE A 124 26.77 12.20 -10.97
C PHE A 124 25.35 12.75 -11.05
N ARG A 125 24.38 11.99 -11.58
CA ARG A 125 22.96 12.40 -11.62
C ARG A 125 22.33 12.49 -10.24
N VAL A 126 22.64 11.55 -9.34
CA VAL A 126 22.22 11.59 -7.94
C VAL A 126 22.80 12.82 -7.24
N GLY A 127 24.10 13.09 -7.43
CA GLY A 127 24.78 14.26 -6.86
C GLY A 127 24.20 15.60 -7.34
N ALA A 128 23.89 15.72 -8.63
CA ALA A 128 23.30 16.94 -9.20
C ALA A 128 21.88 17.23 -8.67
N THR A 129 21.06 16.18 -8.51
CA THR A 129 19.69 16.28 -7.98
C THR A 129 19.68 16.61 -6.48
N ALA A 130 20.68 16.14 -5.73
CA ALA A 130 20.85 16.46 -4.32
C ALA A 130 21.29 17.92 -4.10
N ALA A 131 22.18 18.44 -4.96
CA ALA A 131 22.66 19.82 -4.90
C ALA A 131 21.54 20.86 -5.17
N THR A 132 20.57 20.55 -6.04
CA THR A 132 19.44 21.46 -6.33
C THR A 132 18.41 21.55 -5.20
N LYS A 133 18.29 20.53 -4.34
CA LYS A 133 17.38 20.54 -3.18
C LYS A 133 17.97 21.17 -1.91
N GLY A 134 19.27 21.45 -1.88
CA GLY A 134 19.97 22.06 -0.74
C GLY A 134 20.07 23.59 -0.78
N GLY A 135 19.57 24.23 -1.85
CA GLY A 135 19.59 25.68 -2.04
C GLY A 135 18.19 26.25 -2.16
N ALA A 136 17.42 26.22 -1.07
CA ALA A 136 16.20 27.00 -0.86
C ALA A 136 15.91 27.10 0.65
#